data_AF-C4RQJ4-F1
#
_entry.id   AF-C4RQJ4-F1
#
_cell.length_a   1.000
_cell.length_b   1.000
_cell.length_c   1.000
_cell.angle_alpha   90.00
_cell.angle_beta   90.00
_cell.angle_gamma   90.00
#
_symmetry.space_group_name_H-M   'P 1'
#
loop_
_entity.id
_entity.type
_entity.pdbx_description
1 polymer ?
#
loop_
_entity_poly.entity_id
_entity_poly.type
_entity_poly.pdbx_seq_one_letter_code
_entity_poly.pdbx_strand_id
1 'polypeptide(L)'
;MTPHHLHALAAAYAVRDARTRLGQLATLDHRRAVDHHLQAAALLRSPTYGTRTSIGGHGDPTGGALLTAHPTRDTTWADLYRRSTDRLDWLASTLRCDHGPTVGRILTAIPTLSPGTARIVAQHLTDEDAWVRAAVRLAPAREPLPGVACPNPRCGQRLLEVLTAGPVDCWTVRCQVCLCIGAGCGCGMPGAVEGVAHIWPRASVLGAVAGASAG
;
A
#
# COMPACT_ATOMS: atom_id res chain seq x y z
N MET A 1 -19.66 1.12 -13.33
CA MET A 1 -18.22 1.46 -13.27
C MET A 1 -17.49 0.84 -14.45
N THR A 2 -16.50 1.54 -15.01
CA THR A 2 -15.65 1.03 -16.11
C THR A 2 -14.40 0.33 -15.56
N PRO A 3 -13.63 -0.43 -16.38
CA PRO A 3 -12.39 -1.06 -15.93
C PRO A 3 -11.39 -0.08 -15.32
N HIS A 4 -11.31 1.15 -15.84
CA HIS A 4 -10.43 2.18 -15.28
C HIS A 4 -10.73 2.49 -13.81
N HIS A 5 -12.01 2.58 -13.45
CA HIS A 5 -12.43 2.85 -12.08
C HIS A 5 -12.11 1.67 -11.18
N LEU A 6 -12.30 0.44 -11.66
CA LEU A 6 -11.97 -0.77 -10.91
C LEU A 6 -10.48 -0.91 -10.67
N HIS A 7 -9.64 -0.66 -11.67
CA HIS A 7 -8.18 -0.61 -11.50
C HIS A 7 -7.76 0.49 -10.50
N ALA A 8 -8.36 1.68 -10.61
CA ALA A 8 -8.06 2.78 -9.69
C ALA A 8 -8.44 2.43 -8.23
N LEU A 9 -9.63 1.86 -7.99
CA LEU A 9 -10.04 1.43 -6.65
C LEU A 9 -9.13 0.32 -6.11
N ALA A 10 -8.84 -0.70 -6.91
CA ALA A 10 -7.96 -1.79 -6.49
C ALA A 10 -6.57 -1.26 -6.12
N ALA A 11 -5.98 -0.37 -6.93
CA ALA A 11 -4.70 0.26 -6.64
C ALA A 11 -4.74 1.17 -5.40
N ALA A 12 -5.83 1.93 -5.22
CA ALA A 12 -6.02 2.79 -4.05
C ALA A 12 -6.10 1.99 -2.75
N TYR A 13 -6.80 0.85 -2.76
CA TYR A 13 -6.80 -0.08 -1.63
C TYR A 13 -5.43 -0.70 -1.41
N ALA A 14 -4.75 -1.14 -2.47
CA ALA A 14 -3.43 -1.76 -2.37
C ALA A 14 -2.41 -0.84 -1.71
N VAL A 15 -2.34 0.43 -2.15
CA VAL A 15 -1.43 1.42 -1.56
C VAL A 15 -1.82 1.75 -0.12
N ARG A 16 -3.11 1.82 0.21
CA ARG A 16 -3.57 2.04 1.59
C ARG A 16 -3.04 0.97 2.54
N ASP A 17 -3.17 -0.29 2.14
CA ASP A 17 -2.79 -1.44 2.95
C ASP A 17 -1.25 -1.49 3.10
N ALA A 18 -0.51 -1.29 2.00
CA ALA A 18 0.96 -1.23 2.03
C ALA A 18 1.47 -0.08 2.92
N ARG A 19 0.83 1.09 2.85
CA ARG A 19 1.16 2.25 3.67
C ARG A 19 0.81 2.08 5.14
N THR A 20 -0.23 1.31 5.46
CA THR A 20 -0.56 0.97 6.84
C THR A 20 0.64 0.25 7.48
N ARG A 21 1.24 -0.70 6.75
CA ARG A 21 2.47 -1.38 7.20
C ARG A 21 3.65 -0.42 7.33
N LEU A 22 3.86 0.47 6.35
CA LEU A 22 4.94 1.46 6.41
C LEU A 22 4.80 2.38 7.64
N GLY A 23 3.59 2.85 7.94
CA GLY A 23 3.32 3.69 9.12
C GLY A 23 3.57 2.96 10.45
N GLN A 24 3.23 1.66 10.52
CA GLN A 24 3.58 0.83 11.68
C GLN A 24 5.10 0.73 11.86
N LEU A 25 5.86 0.52 10.79
CA LEU A 25 7.32 0.46 10.84
C LEU A 25 7.93 1.80 11.29
N ALA A 26 7.45 2.92 10.76
CA ALA A 26 7.87 4.25 11.20
C ALA A 26 7.59 4.50 12.69
N THR A 27 6.43 4.07 13.18
CA THR A 27 6.06 4.19 14.61
C THR A 27 6.97 3.33 15.50
N LEU A 28 7.26 2.09 15.08
CA LEU A 28 8.14 1.19 15.83
C LEU A 28 9.58 1.71 15.89
N ASP A 29 10.07 2.27 14.78
CA ASP A 29 11.40 2.87 14.68
C ASP A 29 11.54 4.07 15.63
N HIS A 30 10.53 4.95 15.63
CA HIS A 30 10.48 6.09 16.55
C HIS A 30 10.47 5.66 18.02
N ARG A 31 9.67 4.66 18.40
CA ARG A 31 9.64 4.13 19.77
C ARG A 31 11.01 3.60 20.19
N ARG A 32 11.67 2.82 19.34
CA ARG A 32 13.02 2.28 19.62
C ARG A 32 14.06 3.38 19.80
N ALA A 33 14.01 4.43 18.98
CA ALA A 33 14.90 5.57 19.12
C ALA A 33 14.68 6.28 20.47
N VAL A 34 13.43 6.51 20.85
CA VAL A 34 13.07 7.11 22.16
C VAL A 34 13.54 6.22 23.32
N ASP A 35 13.28 4.91 23.27
CA ASP A 35 13.71 3.96 24.31
C ASP A 35 15.23 3.93 24.45
N HIS A 36 15.97 3.93 23.33
CA HIS A 36 17.43 4.00 23.33
C HIS A 36 17.94 5.31 23.95
N HIS A 37 17.32 6.45 23.62
CA HIS A 37 17.66 7.73 24.25
C HIS A 37 17.36 7.74 25.75
N LEU A 38 16.26 7.15 26.20
CA LEU A 38 15.92 7.02 27.61
C LEU A 38 16.91 6.12 28.37
N GLN A 39 17.32 5.00 27.76
CA GLN A 39 18.34 4.11 28.31
C GLN A 39 19.71 4.79 28.40
N ALA A 40 20.15 5.47 27.34
CA ALA A 40 21.38 6.25 27.36
C ALA A 40 21.33 7.35 28.43
N ALA A 41 20.21 8.06 28.55
CA ALA A 41 20.02 9.07 29.60
C ALA A 41 20.07 8.47 31.01
N ALA A 42 19.61 7.24 31.21
CA ALA A 42 19.75 6.55 32.50
C ALA A 42 21.21 6.19 32.82
N LEU A 43 22.00 5.77 31.82
CA LEU A 43 23.44 5.50 31.97
C LEU A 43 24.27 6.78 32.20
N LEU A 44 23.82 7.92 31.68
CA LEU A 44 24.44 9.23 31.89
C LEU A 44 24.07 9.86 33.23
N ARG A 45 23.12 9.31 34.00
CA ARG A 45 22.90 9.73 35.39
C ARG A 45 24.04 9.20 36.24
N SER A 46 24.98 10.07 36.56
CA SER A 46 26.03 9.77 37.54
C SER A 46 25.40 9.28 38.85
N PRO A 47 25.86 8.15 39.42
CA PRO A 47 25.39 7.67 40.72
C PRO A 47 25.90 8.55 41.88
N THR A 48 26.71 9.58 41.63
CA THR A 48 27.14 10.54 42.65
C THR A 48 26.06 11.58 42.97
N TYR A 49 24.98 11.13 43.63
CA TYR A 49 24.39 11.93 44.71
C TYR A 49 25.30 11.80 45.94
N GLY A 50 26.50 12.36 45.83
CA GLY A 50 27.52 12.36 46.88
C GLY A 50 27.94 13.79 47.16
N THR A 51 27.82 14.17 48.41
CA THR A 51 28.21 15.44 49.05
C THR A 51 29.42 16.10 48.38
N ARG A 52 29.31 17.40 48.04
CA ARG A 52 30.43 18.20 47.53
C ARG A 52 31.54 18.25 48.58
N THR A 53 32.56 17.42 48.43
CA THR A 53 33.88 17.69 49.02
C THR A 53 34.78 18.24 47.92
N SER A 54 35.19 19.49 48.09
CA SER A 54 36.12 20.21 47.22
C SER A 54 37.52 19.61 47.33
N ILE A 55 37.80 18.52 46.61
CA ILE A 55 39.17 18.06 46.36
C ILE A 55 39.24 17.67 44.89
N GLY A 56 40.06 18.41 44.14
CA GLY A 56 40.25 18.23 42.72
C GLY A 56 40.85 16.87 42.37
N GLY A 57 40.30 16.29 41.31
CA GLY A 57 40.85 15.14 40.61
C GLY A 57 40.12 15.02 39.28
N HIS A 58 40.84 15.24 38.18
CA HIS A 58 40.34 15.09 36.82
C HIS A 58 39.91 13.64 36.57
N GLY A 59 38.65 13.35 36.85
CA GLY A 59 37.99 12.16 36.34
C GLY A 59 37.48 12.48 34.95
N ASP A 60 38.35 12.44 33.94
CA ASP A 60 37.87 12.40 32.55
C ASP A 60 37.06 11.10 32.40
N PRO A 61 35.75 11.17 32.12
CA PRO A 61 35.03 9.98 31.73
C PRO A 61 35.49 9.67 30.31
N THR A 62 36.50 8.82 30.15
CA THR A 62 36.63 8.01 28.94
C THR A 62 35.48 7.01 28.94
N GLY A 63 34.28 7.53 28.71
CA GLY A 63 33.12 6.74 28.35
C GLY A 63 33.45 6.09 27.02
N GLY A 64 34.06 4.90 27.10
CA GLY A 64 34.05 3.90 26.05
C GLY A 64 32.60 3.45 25.82
N ALA A 65 31.75 4.37 25.38
CA ALA A 65 30.53 4.03 24.70
C ALA A 65 31.00 3.48 23.35
N LEU A 66 31.17 2.16 23.30
CA LEU A 66 30.89 1.40 22.10
C LEU A 66 29.49 1.81 21.66
N LEU A 67 29.43 2.91 20.91
CA LEU A 67 28.34 3.18 20.00
C LEU A 67 28.38 1.98 19.07
N THR A 68 27.59 0.96 19.39
CA THR A 68 27.14 -0.02 18.42
C THR A 68 26.37 0.80 17.39
N ALA A 69 27.12 1.38 16.46
CA ALA A 69 26.62 2.09 15.31
C ALA A 69 25.84 1.04 14.53
N HIS A 70 24.56 0.92 14.86
CA HIS A 70 23.62 0.27 13.97
C HIS A 70 23.76 1.01 12.64
N PRO A 71 23.86 0.30 11.51
CA PRO A 71 23.91 0.96 10.21
C PRO A 71 22.69 1.87 10.13
N THR A 72 22.92 3.18 10.24
CA THR A 72 21.92 4.20 9.98
C THR A 72 21.59 4.05 8.52
N ARG A 73 20.38 3.57 8.26
CA ARG A 73 19.84 3.58 6.91
C ARG A 73 19.86 5.04 6.45
N ASP A 74 20.39 5.32 5.26
CA ASP A 74 20.42 6.68 4.69
C ASP A 74 19.02 7.31 4.57
N THR A 75 17.96 6.51 4.71
CA THR A 75 16.57 6.96 4.75
C THR A 75 15.81 6.18 5.83
N THR A 76 15.18 6.90 6.76
CA THR A 76 14.36 6.28 7.83
C THR A 76 13.00 5.85 7.30
N TRP A 77 12.30 4.98 8.04
CA TRP A 77 10.92 4.64 7.70
C TRP A 77 9.97 5.85 7.75
N ALA A 78 10.25 6.81 8.64
CA ALA A 78 9.51 8.06 8.73
C ALA A 78 9.68 8.94 7.47
N ASP A 79 10.90 9.01 6.93
CA ASP A 79 11.18 9.75 5.69
C ASP A 79 10.43 9.12 4.49
N LEU A 80 10.45 7.79 4.39
CA LEU A 80 9.69 7.06 3.37
C LEU A 80 8.19 7.29 3.51
N TYR A 81 7.66 7.24 4.74
CA TYR A 81 6.25 7.49 4.99
C TYR A 81 5.85 8.92 4.61
N ARG A 82 6.65 9.92 4.98
CA ARG A 82 6.44 11.33 4.62
C ARG A 82 6.45 11.53 3.10
N ARG A 83 7.46 11.02 2.40
CA ARG A 83 7.53 11.08 0.93
C ARG A 83 6.29 10.49 0.27
N SER A 84 5.83 9.34 0.77
CA SER A 84 4.59 8.73 0.28
C SER A 84 3.41 9.66 0.53
N THR A 85 3.28 10.24 1.74
CA THR A 85 2.22 11.19 2.11
C THR A 85 2.19 12.37 1.15
N ASP A 86 3.32 13.03 0.95
CA ASP A 86 3.43 14.21 0.08
C ASP A 86 2.99 13.89 -1.35
N ARG A 87 3.38 12.72 -1.88
CA ARG A 87 2.99 12.29 -3.23
C ARG A 87 1.49 12.05 -3.35
N LEU A 88 0.89 11.39 -2.36
CA LEU A 88 -0.56 11.16 -2.37
C LEU A 88 -1.36 12.43 -2.08
N ASP A 89 -0.81 13.36 -1.29
CA ASP A 89 -1.43 14.67 -1.04
C ASP A 89 -1.40 15.54 -2.29
N TRP A 90 -0.30 15.52 -3.04
CA TRP A 90 -0.23 16.14 -4.36
C TRP A 90 -1.28 15.56 -5.31
N LEU A 91 -1.44 14.24 -5.34
CA LEU A 91 -2.44 13.58 -6.18
C LEU A 91 -3.87 13.96 -5.75
N ALA A 92 -4.17 13.92 -4.44
CA ALA A 92 -5.47 14.31 -3.90
C ALA A 92 -5.79 15.79 -4.18
N SER A 93 -4.79 16.66 -4.10
CA SER A 93 -4.94 18.10 -4.40
C SER A 93 -5.20 18.33 -5.88
N THR A 94 -4.50 17.60 -6.76
CA THR A 94 -4.73 17.63 -8.22
C THR A 94 -6.15 17.18 -8.57
N LEU A 95 -6.68 16.21 -7.82
CA LEU A 95 -8.06 15.73 -7.96
C LEU A 95 -9.10 16.62 -7.27
N ARG A 96 -8.68 17.69 -6.57
CA ARG A 96 -9.54 18.60 -5.81
C ARG A 96 -10.41 17.87 -4.77
N CYS A 97 -9.83 16.93 -4.04
CA CYS A 97 -10.58 16.18 -3.02
C CYS A 97 -10.72 17.00 -1.72
N ASP A 98 -11.95 17.30 -1.31
CA ASP A 98 -12.20 18.32 -0.30
C ASP A 98 -11.94 17.90 1.17
N HIS A 99 -12.13 16.63 1.58
CA HIS A 99 -12.08 16.26 3.02
C HIS A 99 -11.65 14.80 3.33
N GLY A 100 -10.78 14.59 4.33
CA GLY A 100 -10.42 13.27 4.91
C GLY A 100 -8.93 12.90 4.84
N PRO A 101 -8.50 11.76 5.42
CA PRO A 101 -7.13 11.26 5.29
C PRO A 101 -6.80 10.96 3.82
N THR A 102 -5.55 11.20 3.41
CA THR A 102 -5.13 11.31 2.00
C THR A 102 -5.62 10.20 1.08
N VAL A 103 -5.39 8.92 1.41
CA VAL A 103 -5.84 7.80 0.57
C VAL A 103 -7.37 7.67 0.58
N GLY A 104 -8.01 7.96 1.72
CA GLY A 104 -9.47 7.94 1.85
C GLY A 104 -10.15 8.96 0.93
N ARG A 105 -9.57 10.16 0.80
CA ARG A 105 -10.02 11.18 -0.15
C ARG A 105 -10.02 10.69 -1.60
N ILE A 106 -8.91 10.07 -2.01
CA ILE A 106 -8.75 9.52 -3.36
C ILE A 106 -9.77 8.39 -3.60
N LEU A 107 -9.93 7.48 -2.63
CA LEU A 107 -10.92 6.39 -2.71
C LEU A 107 -12.34 6.92 -2.95
N THR A 108 -12.76 7.95 -2.22
CA THR A 108 -14.09 8.54 -2.37
C THR A 108 -14.27 9.28 -3.71
N ALA A 109 -13.20 9.88 -4.24
CA ALA A 109 -13.25 10.61 -5.51
C ALA A 109 -13.26 9.71 -6.74
N ILE A 110 -12.63 8.52 -6.68
CA ILE A 110 -12.47 7.63 -7.84
C ILE A 110 -13.77 7.39 -8.62
N PRO A 111 -14.92 7.05 -7.99
CA PRO A 111 -16.16 6.77 -8.72
C PRO A 111 -16.69 7.94 -9.57
N THR A 112 -16.33 9.18 -9.26
CA THR A 112 -16.79 10.38 -9.96
C THR A 112 -15.82 10.86 -11.03
N LEU A 113 -14.68 10.21 -11.20
CA LEU A 113 -13.66 10.62 -12.17
C LEU A 113 -14.10 10.32 -13.61
N SER A 114 -13.56 11.09 -14.56
CA SER A 114 -13.61 10.65 -15.95
C SER A 114 -12.80 9.36 -16.12
N PRO A 115 -13.16 8.45 -17.05
CA PRO A 115 -12.39 7.22 -17.28
C PRO A 115 -10.90 7.47 -17.57
N GLY A 116 -10.58 8.53 -18.33
CA GLY A 116 -9.21 8.92 -18.64
C GLY A 116 -8.43 9.38 -17.40
N THR A 117 -9.07 10.14 -16.51
CA THR A 117 -8.49 10.53 -15.22
C THR A 117 -8.30 9.32 -14.32
N ALA A 118 -9.30 8.44 -14.21
CA ALA A 118 -9.22 7.21 -13.42
C ALA A 118 -8.05 6.31 -13.89
N ARG A 119 -7.78 6.24 -15.20
CA ARG A 119 -6.60 5.54 -15.76
C ARG A 119 -5.28 6.09 -15.22
N ILE A 120 -5.12 7.42 -15.26
CA ILE A 120 -3.89 8.09 -14.82
C ILE A 120 -3.71 7.92 -13.30
N VAL A 121 -4.79 8.07 -12.54
CA VAL A 121 -4.81 7.84 -11.10
C VAL A 121 -4.43 6.39 -10.77
N ALA A 122 -5.00 5.40 -11.47
CA ALA A 122 -4.65 3.99 -11.29
C ALA A 122 -3.16 3.73 -11.51
N GLN A 123 -2.55 4.35 -12.53
CA GLN A 123 -1.12 4.22 -12.79
C GLN A 123 -0.28 4.79 -11.63
N HIS A 124 -0.55 6.03 -11.20
CA HIS A 124 0.18 6.65 -10.10
C HIS A 124 0.08 5.86 -8.80
N LEU A 125 -1.11 5.31 -8.50
CA LEU A 125 -1.34 4.50 -7.31
C LEU A 125 -0.66 3.13 -7.41
N THR A 126 -0.62 2.52 -8.59
CA THR A 126 0.08 1.25 -8.82
C THR A 126 1.60 1.42 -8.65
N ASP A 127 2.15 2.50 -9.20
CA ASP A 127 3.58 2.81 -9.06
C ASP A 127 3.96 3.08 -7.60
N GLU A 128 3.09 3.79 -6.87
CA GLU A 128 3.28 4.06 -5.45
C GLU A 128 3.15 2.78 -4.60
N ASP A 129 2.15 1.93 -4.86
CA ASP A 129 2.00 0.63 -4.19
C ASP A 129 3.24 -0.25 -4.41
N ALA A 130 3.71 -0.38 -5.66
CA ALA A 130 4.89 -1.15 -5.99
C ALA A 130 6.13 -0.65 -5.24
N TRP A 131 6.32 0.67 -5.20
CA TRP A 131 7.44 1.29 -4.47
C TRP A 131 7.34 1.05 -2.96
N VAL A 132 6.18 1.29 -2.34
CA VAL A 132 5.99 1.08 -0.89
C VAL A 132 6.18 -0.39 -0.53
N ARG A 133 5.53 -1.32 -1.26
CA ARG A 133 5.63 -2.76 -1.02
C ARG A 133 7.06 -3.26 -1.14
N ALA A 134 7.81 -2.80 -2.14
CA ALA A 134 9.22 -3.13 -2.28
C ALA A 134 10.03 -2.64 -1.06
N ALA A 135 9.80 -1.40 -0.61
CA ALA A 135 10.48 -0.83 0.54
C ALA A 135 10.23 -1.62 1.84
N VAL A 136 8.98 -2.08 2.05
CA VAL A 136 8.58 -2.84 3.25
C VAL A 136 8.61 -4.36 3.07
N ARG A 137 9.10 -4.85 1.93
CA ARG A 137 9.18 -6.29 1.56
C ARG A 137 7.84 -7.03 1.67
N LEU A 138 6.75 -6.38 1.24
CA LEU A 138 5.44 -7.02 1.15
C LEU A 138 5.25 -7.71 -0.20
N ALA A 139 4.65 -8.88 -0.19
CA ALA A 139 4.16 -9.53 -1.40
C ALA A 139 3.03 -8.70 -2.05
N PRO A 140 2.76 -8.87 -3.35
CA PRO A 140 1.59 -8.27 -3.99
C PRO A 140 0.29 -8.69 -3.28
N ALA A 141 -0.67 -7.78 -3.12
CA ALA A 141 -1.98 -8.08 -2.54
C ALA A 141 -2.90 -8.77 -3.56
N ARG A 142 -2.53 -10.00 -3.92
CA ARG A 142 -3.28 -10.84 -4.86
C ARG A 142 -3.14 -12.30 -4.53
N GLU A 143 -4.18 -13.07 -4.81
CA GLU A 143 -4.22 -14.51 -4.57
C GLU A 143 -4.84 -15.23 -5.78
N PRO A 144 -4.44 -16.47 -6.09
CA PRO A 144 -5.12 -17.27 -7.09
C PRO A 144 -6.61 -17.48 -6.73
N LEU A 145 -7.48 -17.47 -7.74
CA LEU A 145 -8.89 -17.86 -7.61
C LEU A 145 -9.10 -19.24 -8.26
N PRO A 146 -8.88 -20.34 -7.51
CA PRO A 146 -8.93 -21.69 -8.08
C PRO A 146 -10.36 -22.09 -8.46
N GLY A 147 -10.47 -22.96 -9.47
CA GLY A 147 -11.74 -23.59 -9.86
C GLY A 147 -12.68 -22.72 -10.70
N VAL A 148 -12.45 -21.41 -10.74
CA VAL A 148 -13.29 -20.45 -11.48
C VAL A 148 -12.73 -20.23 -12.89
N ALA A 149 -13.54 -20.50 -13.91
CA ALA A 149 -13.17 -20.26 -15.30
C ALA A 149 -13.21 -18.76 -15.63
N CYS A 150 -12.31 -18.33 -16.51
CA CYS A 150 -12.33 -16.98 -17.04
C CYS A 150 -13.69 -16.66 -17.70
N PRO A 151 -14.29 -15.48 -17.43
CA PRO A 151 -15.53 -15.06 -18.09
C PRO A 151 -15.44 -14.96 -19.62
N ASN A 152 -14.23 -14.90 -20.19
CA ASN A 152 -14.05 -14.95 -21.63
C ASN A 152 -14.24 -16.40 -22.15
N PRO A 153 -15.27 -16.67 -22.97
CA PRO A 153 -15.54 -18.01 -23.49
C PRO A 153 -14.41 -18.54 -24.38
N ARG A 154 -13.61 -17.65 -25.00
CA ARG A 154 -12.42 -18.05 -25.80
C ARG A 154 -11.22 -18.40 -24.94
N CYS A 155 -11.18 -17.97 -23.68
CA CYS A 155 -10.08 -18.29 -22.77
C CYS A 155 -10.34 -19.62 -22.08
N GLY A 156 -11.45 -19.73 -21.35
CA GLY A 156 -11.82 -20.94 -20.59
C GLY A 156 -10.83 -21.36 -19.49
N GLN A 157 -9.69 -20.68 -19.33
CA GLN A 157 -8.66 -21.04 -18.36
C GLN A 157 -9.13 -20.73 -16.93
N ARG A 158 -8.66 -21.54 -15.97
CA ARG A 158 -8.91 -21.37 -14.53
C ARG A 158 -7.74 -20.69 -13.81
N LEU A 159 -7.13 -19.72 -14.51
CA LEU A 159 -5.96 -18.96 -14.05
C LEU A 159 -6.39 -17.51 -13.77
N LEU A 160 -7.34 -17.38 -12.85
CA LEU A 160 -7.82 -16.11 -12.34
C LEU A 160 -7.05 -15.76 -11.06
N GLU A 161 -6.87 -14.47 -10.82
CA GLU A 161 -6.38 -13.95 -9.55
C GLU A 161 -7.31 -12.89 -9.01
N VAL A 162 -7.51 -12.93 -7.70
CA VAL A 162 -8.21 -11.92 -6.92
C VAL A 162 -7.18 -10.90 -6.45
N LEU A 163 -7.45 -9.62 -6.67
CA LEU A 163 -6.78 -8.54 -5.97
C LEU A 163 -7.47 -8.37 -4.61
N THR A 164 -6.74 -8.67 -3.55
CA THR A 164 -7.26 -8.86 -2.18
C THR A 164 -7.07 -7.65 -1.28
N ALA A 165 -6.66 -6.52 -1.85
CA ALA A 165 -6.51 -5.29 -1.10
C ALA A 165 -7.88 -4.70 -0.71
N GLY A 166 -7.98 -4.24 0.53
CA GLY A 166 -9.19 -3.63 1.07
C GLY A 166 -10.31 -4.63 1.44
N PRO A 167 -11.53 -4.11 1.70
CA PRO A 167 -12.70 -4.90 2.06
C PRO A 167 -13.07 -5.95 1.00
N VAL A 168 -13.56 -7.12 1.44
CA VAL A 168 -13.82 -8.30 0.58
C VAL A 168 -14.84 -8.02 -0.54
N ASP A 169 -15.82 -7.17 -0.26
CA ASP A 169 -16.85 -6.71 -1.21
C ASP A 169 -16.26 -5.83 -2.33
N CYS A 170 -15.13 -5.18 -2.07
CA CYS A 170 -14.40 -4.36 -3.03
C CYS A 170 -13.36 -5.16 -3.85
N TRP A 171 -13.14 -6.43 -3.53
CA TRP A 171 -12.15 -7.25 -4.25
C TRP A 171 -12.51 -7.39 -5.72
N THR A 172 -11.48 -7.35 -6.55
CA THR A 172 -11.60 -7.48 -8.00
C THR A 172 -10.84 -8.69 -8.52
N VAL A 173 -11.27 -9.26 -9.63
CA VAL A 173 -10.68 -10.42 -10.27
C VAL A 173 -10.11 -10.01 -11.60
N ARG A 174 -8.95 -10.54 -11.96
CA ARG A 174 -8.39 -10.46 -13.31
C ARG A 174 -7.87 -11.82 -13.76
N CYS A 175 -7.76 -11.97 -15.06
CA CYS A 175 -7.21 -13.18 -15.68
C CYS A 175 -5.71 -13.00 -15.88
N GLN A 176 -4.92 -14.02 -15.52
CA GLN A 176 -3.46 -13.93 -15.65
C GLN A 176 -2.95 -14.16 -17.07
N VAL A 177 -3.70 -14.92 -17.87
CA VAL A 177 -3.23 -15.45 -19.16
C VAL A 177 -3.90 -14.83 -20.37
N CYS A 178 -5.08 -14.25 -20.20
CA CYS A 178 -5.86 -13.75 -21.33
C CYS A 178 -5.71 -12.25 -21.51
N LEU A 179 -5.48 -11.85 -22.77
CA LEU A 179 -5.50 -10.46 -23.22
C LEU A 179 -6.95 -9.96 -23.35
N CYS A 180 -7.76 -10.09 -22.29
CA CYS A 180 -9.10 -9.51 -22.26
C CYS A 180 -8.95 -8.00 -22.19
N ILE A 181 -8.90 -7.38 -23.36
CA ILE A 181 -8.66 -5.96 -23.55
C ILE A 181 -9.71 -5.45 -24.54
N GLY A 182 -10.17 -4.22 -24.33
CA GLY A 182 -10.95 -3.51 -25.31
C GLY A 182 -12.45 -3.80 -25.32
N ALA A 183 -13.20 -2.96 -26.04
CA ALA A 183 -14.65 -2.98 -26.06
C ALA A 183 -15.24 -4.19 -26.81
N GLY A 184 -14.47 -4.79 -27.73
CA GLY A 184 -14.88 -5.95 -28.54
C GLY A 184 -14.56 -7.32 -27.91
N CYS A 185 -14.06 -7.37 -26.68
CA CYS A 185 -13.71 -8.66 -26.06
C CYS A 185 -14.96 -9.46 -25.71
N GLY A 186 -14.98 -10.75 -26.07
CA GLY A 186 -16.12 -11.65 -25.86
C GLY A 186 -16.40 -12.04 -24.40
N CYS A 187 -15.69 -11.49 -23.43
CA CYS A 187 -15.92 -11.74 -22.00
C CYS A 187 -17.13 -10.98 -21.42
N GLY A 188 -17.72 -10.07 -22.19
CA GLY A 188 -18.91 -9.32 -21.79
C GLY A 188 -18.69 -8.34 -20.64
N MET A 189 -17.46 -7.90 -20.38
CA MET A 189 -17.19 -6.95 -19.29
C MET A 189 -17.97 -5.63 -19.51
N PRO A 190 -18.85 -5.23 -18.57
CA PRO A 190 -19.56 -3.96 -18.67
C PRO A 190 -18.61 -2.76 -18.65
N GLY A 191 -18.87 -1.79 -19.52
CA GLY A 191 -18.06 -0.58 -19.63
C GLY A 191 -16.63 -0.81 -20.12
N ALA A 192 -16.36 -1.94 -20.80
CA ALA A 192 -15.09 -2.22 -21.43
C ALA A 192 -14.63 -1.08 -22.36
N VAL A 193 -13.35 -0.73 -22.28
CA VAL A 193 -12.74 0.37 -23.04
C VAL A 193 -11.50 -0.15 -23.77
N GLU A 194 -11.26 0.38 -24.97
CA GLU A 194 -10.09 0.05 -25.80
C GLU A 194 -8.77 0.22 -25.06
N GLY A 195 -7.86 -0.74 -25.22
CA GLY A 195 -6.52 -0.70 -24.60
C GLY A 195 -6.47 -0.93 -23.08
N VAL A 196 -7.59 -1.30 -22.43
CA VAL A 196 -7.63 -1.57 -20.98
C VAL A 196 -7.86 -3.04 -20.69
N ALA A 197 -7.00 -3.62 -19.86
CA ALA A 197 -7.21 -4.97 -19.33
C ALA A 197 -8.49 -5.03 -18.51
N HIS A 198 -9.29 -6.05 -18.77
CA HIS A 198 -10.53 -6.28 -18.08
C HIS A 198 -10.29 -6.75 -16.65
N ILE A 199 -11.15 -6.30 -15.76
CA ILE A 199 -11.11 -6.52 -14.33
C ILE A 199 -12.54 -6.53 -13.83
N TRP A 200 -12.92 -7.50 -13.02
CA TRP A 200 -14.32 -7.67 -12.63
C TRP A 200 -14.48 -7.55 -11.12
N PRO A 201 -15.60 -7.03 -10.59
CA PRO A 201 -15.94 -7.24 -9.19
C PRO A 201 -15.98 -8.74 -8.89
N ARG A 202 -15.35 -9.17 -7.79
CA ARG A 202 -15.28 -10.59 -7.42
C ARG A 202 -16.67 -11.22 -7.31
N ALA A 203 -17.61 -10.51 -6.70
CA ALA A 203 -18.98 -10.96 -6.56
C ALA A 203 -19.65 -11.27 -7.91
N SER A 204 -19.39 -10.47 -8.95
CA SER A 204 -19.95 -10.70 -10.29
C SER A 204 -19.39 -11.97 -10.95
N VAL A 205 -18.10 -12.25 -10.77
CA VAL A 205 -17.47 -13.46 -11.32
C VAL A 205 -18.00 -14.72 -10.63
N LEU A 206 -18.10 -14.69 -9.29
CA LEU A 206 -18.60 -15.83 -8.53
C LEU A 206 -20.10 -16.07 -8.74
N GLY A 207 -20.90 -15.00 -8.80
CA GLY A 207 -22.33 -15.08 -9.06
C GLY A 207 -22.65 -15.64 -10.45
N ALA A 208 -21.87 -15.28 -11.48
CA ALA A 208 -22.04 -15.82 -12.83
C ALA A 208 -21.80 -17.34 -12.90
N VAL A 209 -20.83 -17.86 -12.13
CA VAL A 209 -20.52 -19.29 -12.08
C VAL A 209 -21.60 -20.09 -11.36
N ALA A 210 -22.17 -19.54 -10.28
CA ALA A 210 -23.29 -20.14 -9.57
C ALA A 210 -24.54 -20.23 -10.45
N GLY A 211 -24.81 -19.20 -11.27
CA GLY A 211 -25.91 -19.22 -12.25
C GLY A 211 -25.70 -20.22 -13.39
N ALA A 212 -24.46 -20.39 -13.86
CA ALA A 212 -24.13 -21.33 -14.94
C ALA A 212 -24.10 -22.81 -14.51
N SER A 213 -24.03 -23.10 -13.21
CA SER A 213 -24.04 -24.46 -12.65
C SER A 213 -25.43 -24.92 -12.19
N ALA A 214 -26.43 -24.03 -12.25
CA ALA A 214 -27.82 -24.30 -11.92
C ALA A 214 -28.73 -24.36 -13.18
N GLY A 215 -28.17 -24.26 -14.38
CA GLY A 215 -28.86 -24.29 -15.67
C GLY A 215 -28.56 -25.52 -16.50
#